data_AF-A0A959NBQ4-F1
#
_entry.id   AF-A0A959NBQ4-F1
#
_cell.length_a   1.000
_cell.length_b   1.000
_cell.length_c   1.000
_cell.angle_alpha   90.00
_cell.angle_beta   90.00
_cell.angle_gamma   90.00
#
_symmetry.space_group_name_H-M   'P 1'
#
loop_
_entity.id
_entity.type
_entity.pdbx_description
1 polymer ?
#
loop_
_entity_poly.entity_id
_entity_poly.type
_entity_poly.pdbx_seq_one_letter_code
_entity_poly.pdbx_strand_id
1 'polypeptide(L)'
;MKKGIFTLLAVAFFTLSSLAQNPGFQRPTPEQRVAAIHQKLDSAFNISAQNLAVLDTALTILYRQQDEKIKEMFSGGERPDRETMMAEFKKYSDSRDAMIKT
;
A
#
# COMPACT_ATOMS: atom_id res chain seq x y z
N MET A 1 -1.95 -14.08 41.94
CA MET A 1 -1.06 -14.33 40.78
C MET A 1 -1.69 -15.18 39.66
N LYS A 2 -2.66 -16.06 39.93
CA LYS A 2 -3.25 -16.94 38.89
C LYS A 2 -4.23 -16.25 37.91
N LYS A 3 -4.78 -15.09 38.29
CA LYS A 3 -5.77 -14.34 37.49
C LYS A 3 -5.14 -13.45 36.41
N GLY A 4 -3.88 -13.03 36.58
CA GLY A 4 -3.18 -12.18 35.62
C GLY A 4 -2.72 -12.93 34.35
N ILE A 5 -2.37 -14.21 34.50
CA ILE A 5 -1.97 -15.08 33.38
C ILE A 5 -3.15 -15.29 32.42
N PHE A 6 -4.37 -15.47 32.95
CA PHE A 6 -5.58 -15.63 32.13
C PHE A 6 -5.91 -14.36 31.33
N THR A 7 -5.75 -13.18 31.91
CA THR A 7 -5.97 -11.91 31.22
C THR A 7 -4.91 -11.66 30.13
N LEU A 8 -3.65 -12.03 30.37
CA LEU A 8 -2.57 -11.85 29.40
C LEU A 8 -2.68 -12.82 28.21
N LEU A 9 -3.13 -14.06 28.46
CA LEU A 9 -3.48 -15.02 27.41
C LEU A 9 -4.68 -14.56 26.58
N ALA A 10 -5.72 -14.01 27.21
CA ALA A 10 -6.90 -13.52 26.49
C ALA A 10 -6.59 -12.35 25.54
N VAL A 11 -5.68 -11.45 25.92
CA VAL A 11 -5.22 -10.35 25.06
C VAL A 11 -4.35 -10.88 23.90
N ALA A 12 -3.48 -11.87 24.16
CA ALA A 12 -2.67 -12.48 23.12
C ALA A 12 -3.50 -13.23 22.05
N PHE A 13 -4.61 -13.85 22.43
CA PHE A 13 -5.52 -14.47 21.46
C PHE A 13 -6.30 -13.43 20.64
N PHE A 14 -6.66 -12.27 21.21
CA PHE A 14 -7.34 -11.20 20.46
C PHE A 14 -6.46 -10.53 19.40
N THR A 15 -5.14 -10.45 19.61
CA THR A 15 -4.20 -9.92 18.60
C THR A 15 -3.88 -10.91 17.48
N LEU A 16 -4.05 -12.21 17.70
CA LEU A 16 -3.87 -13.25 16.68
C LEU A 16 -5.10 -13.44 15.78
N SER A 17 -6.31 -13.18 16.29
CA SER A 17 -7.55 -13.28 15.51
C SER A 17 -7.67 -12.24 14.39
N SER A 18 -6.95 -11.11 14.46
CA SER A 18 -6.92 -10.10 13.39
C SER A 18 -5.99 -10.45 12.24
N LEU A 19 -5.05 -11.39 12.44
CA LEU A 19 -4.17 -11.91 11.38
C LEU A 19 -4.74 -13.16 10.70
N ALA A 20 -5.76 -13.79 11.31
CA ALA A 20 -6.33 -15.08 10.89
C ALA A 20 -7.56 -14.97 9.97
N GLN A 21 -8.02 -13.76 9.66
CA GLN A 21 -8.84 -13.55 8.46
C GLN A 21 -7.87 -13.18 7.32
N ASN A 22 -7.65 -14.11 6.40
CA ASN A 22 -7.14 -13.78 5.05
C ASN A 22 -8.33 -13.86 4.07
N PRO A 23 -9.32 -12.94 4.12
CA PRO A 23 -10.48 -12.95 3.25
C PRO A 23 -10.08 -12.25 1.95
N GLY A 24 -9.37 -12.98 1.10
CA GLY A 24 -8.90 -12.51 -0.19
C GLY A 24 -7.68 -11.61 -0.08
N PHE A 25 -6.85 -11.65 -1.12
CA PHE A 25 -5.84 -10.64 -1.39
C PHE A 25 -6.52 -9.26 -1.53
N GLN A 26 -6.84 -8.62 -0.41
CA GLN A 26 -7.26 -7.24 -0.41
C GLN A 26 -6.11 -6.43 -0.99
N ARG A 27 -6.43 -5.60 -1.98
CA ARG A 27 -5.43 -4.70 -2.54
C ARG A 27 -4.91 -3.82 -1.41
N PRO A 28 -3.58 -3.70 -1.24
CA PRO A 28 -3.03 -2.83 -0.22
C PRO A 28 -3.49 -1.40 -0.49
N THR A 29 -3.85 -0.68 0.58
CA THR A 29 -4.28 0.72 0.44
C THR A 29 -3.12 1.58 -0.06
N PRO A 30 -3.38 2.77 -0.65
CA PRO A 30 -2.34 3.73 -1.01
C PRO A 30 -1.32 3.95 0.12
N GLU A 31 -1.80 4.12 1.34
CA GLU A 31 -0.98 4.38 2.53
C GLU A 31 -0.09 3.17 2.88
N GLN A 32 -0.61 1.95 2.78
CA GLN A 32 0.18 0.74 3.01
C GLN A 32 1.28 0.56 1.95
N ARG A 33 0.97 0.91 0.70
CA ARG A 33 1.95 0.86 -0.41
C ARG A 33 3.06 1.89 -0.21
N VAL A 34 2.72 3.10 0.25
CA VAL A 34 3.68 4.14 0.59
C VAL A 34 4.55 3.71 1.77
N ALA A 35 3.95 3.22 2.86
CA ALA A 35 4.70 2.75 4.04
C ALA A 35 5.73 1.66 3.69
N ALA A 36 5.39 0.73 2.79
CA ALA A 36 6.31 -0.29 2.33
C ALA A 36 7.51 0.28 1.53
N ILE A 37 7.30 1.36 0.78
CA ILE A 37 8.38 2.06 0.06
C ILE A 37 9.21 2.87 1.04
N HIS A 38 8.56 3.63 1.92
CA HIS A 38 9.21 4.42 2.96
C HIS A 38 10.15 3.55 3.79
N GLN A 39 9.67 2.43 4.32
CA GLN A 39 10.49 1.51 5.11
C GLN A 39 11.71 1.00 4.33
N LYS A 40 11.53 0.67 3.04
CA LYS A 40 12.65 0.22 2.19
C LYS A 40 13.67 1.33 1.99
N LEU A 41 13.21 2.55 1.69
CA LEU A 41 14.09 3.69 1.46
C LEU A 41 14.84 4.09 2.72
N ASP A 42 14.15 4.23 3.85
CA ASP A 42 14.76 4.56 5.15
C ASP A 42 15.77 3.48 5.60
N SER A 43 15.47 2.20 5.32
CA SER A 43 16.39 1.10 5.65
C SER A 43 17.63 1.03 4.77
N ALA A 44 17.55 1.50 3.52
CA ALA A 44 18.62 1.35 2.52
C ALA A 44 19.43 2.62 2.30
N PHE A 45 18.86 3.79 2.61
CA PHE A 45 19.42 5.09 2.30
C PHE A 45 19.19 6.04 3.49
N ASN A 46 20.18 6.86 3.81
CA ASN A 46 20.07 7.87 4.84
C ASN A 46 19.36 9.13 4.30
N ILE A 47 18.10 9.00 3.88
CA ILE A 47 17.29 10.09 3.32
C ILE A 47 16.74 10.94 4.48
N SER A 48 16.72 12.26 4.32
CA SER A 48 16.16 13.13 5.36
C SER A 48 14.65 12.88 5.54
N ALA A 49 14.16 12.99 6.77
CA ALA A 49 12.73 12.82 7.08
C ALA A 49 11.83 13.77 6.29
N GLN A 50 12.32 14.99 5.99
CA GLN A 50 11.59 15.95 5.16
C GLN A 50 11.44 15.47 3.71
N ASN A 51 12.48 14.91 3.11
CA ASN A 51 12.42 14.38 1.75
C ASN A 51 11.54 13.14 1.68
N LEU A 52 11.61 12.26 2.68
CA LEU A 52 10.70 11.12 2.81
C LEU A 52 9.24 11.56 2.92
N ALA A 53 8.92 12.57 3.73
CA ALA A 53 7.55 13.09 3.87
C ALA A 53 6.99 13.69 2.56
N VAL A 54 7.84 14.38 1.79
CA VAL A 54 7.47 14.91 0.47
C VAL A 54 7.19 13.76 -0.50
N LEU A 55 8.06 12.75 -0.52
CA LEU A 55 7.90 11.56 -1.36
C LEU A 55 6.65 10.77 -0.99
N ASP A 56 6.38 10.57 0.30
CA ASP A 56 5.19 9.87 0.81
C ASP A 56 3.91 10.55 0.36
N THR A 57 3.88 11.89 0.41
CA THR A 57 2.75 12.69 -0.05
C THR A 57 2.53 12.50 -1.56
N ALA A 58 3.61 12.60 -2.35
CA ALA A 58 3.54 12.43 -3.80
C ALA A 58 3.08 11.02 -4.20
N LEU A 59 3.63 9.98 -3.58
CA LEU A 59 3.27 8.59 -3.83
C LEU A 59 1.83 8.28 -3.38
N THR A 60 1.36 8.88 -2.29
CA THR A 60 -0.04 8.71 -1.84
C THR A 60 -1.02 9.26 -2.88
N ILE A 61 -0.74 10.46 -3.41
CA ILE A 61 -1.56 11.06 -4.47
C ILE A 61 -1.54 10.17 -5.73
N LEU A 62 -0.37 9.71 -6.14
CA LEU A 62 -0.21 8.84 -7.31
C LEU A 62 -1.04 7.55 -7.19
N TYR A 63 -1.00 6.91 -6.02
CA TYR A 63 -1.72 5.64 -5.81
C TYR A 63 -3.23 5.83 -5.69
N ARG A 64 -3.71 6.95 -5.13
CA ARG A 64 -5.14 7.28 -5.18
C ARG A 64 -5.63 7.46 -6.62
N GLN A 65 -4.88 8.21 -7.43
CA GLN A 65 -5.19 8.39 -8.85
C GLN A 65 -5.17 7.06 -9.62
N GLN A 66 -4.21 6.19 -9.30
CA GLN A 66 -4.15 4.85 -9.89
C GLN A 66 -5.41 4.05 -9.55
N ASP A 67 -5.80 4.01 -8.28
CA ASP A 67 -6.95 3.24 -7.83
C ASP A 67 -8.28 3.76 -8.43
N GLU A 68 -8.43 5.09 -8.54
CA GLU A 68 -9.54 5.73 -9.24
C GLU A 68 -9.58 5.34 -10.71
N LYS A 69 -8.44 5.42 -11.41
CA LYS A 69 -8.37 5.07 -12.84
C LYS A 69 -8.70 3.60 -13.08
N ILE A 70 -8.21 2.71 -12.21
CA ILE A 70 -8.57 1.30 -12.26
C ILE A 70 -10.08 1.16 -12.06
N LYS A 71 -10.65 1.78 -11.03
CA LYS A 71 -12.09 1.71 -10.77
C LYS A 71 -12.92 2.17 -11.97
N GLU A 72 -12.54 3.29 -12.60
CA GLU A 72 -13.17 3.78 -13.83
C GLU A 72 -13.12 2.74 -14.96
N MET A 73 -11.93 2.20 -15.25
CA MET A 73 -11.72 1.20 -16.30
C MET A 73 -12.57 -0.06 -16.09
N PHE A 74 -12.73 -0.51 -14.84
CA PHE A 74 -13.53 -1.70 -14.52
C PHE A 74 -15.03 -1.41 -14.30
N SER A 75 -15.45 -0.14 -14.27
CA SER A 75 -16.86 0.24 -14.14
C SER A 75 -17.63 0.26 -15.46
N GLY A 76 -16.92 0.22 -16.60
CA GLY A 76 -17.48 0.37 -17.96
C GLY A 76 -18.26 -0.83 -18.52
N GLY A 77 -18.54 -1.87 -17.75
CA GLY A 77 -19.32 -3.05 -18.17
C GLY A 77 -18.56 -4.05 -19.05
N GLU A 78 -17.64 -3.59 -19.90
CA GLU A 78 -16.67 -4.42 -20.63
C GLU A 78 -15.32 -4.43 -19.92
N ARG A 79 -14.63 -5.57 -19.95
CA ARG A 79 -13.24 -5.62 -19.49
C ARG A 79 -12.39 -4.77 -20.44
N PRO A 80 -11.55 -3.85 -19.91
CA PRO A 80 -10.62 -3.09 -20.74
C PRO A 80 -9.75 -4.01 -21.60
N ASP A 81 -9.43 -3.56 -22.80
CA ASP A 81 -8.41 -4.20 -23.61
C ASP A 81 -7.08 -4.34 -22.84
N ARG A 82 -6.39 -5.46 -23.03
CA ARG A 82 -5.20 -5.81 -22.26
C ARG A 82 -4.04 -4.85 -22.54
N GLU A 83 -3.88 -4.39 -23.77
CA GLU A 83 -2.83 -3.44 -24.14
C GLU A 83 -3.07 -2.10 -23.47
N THR A 84 -4.31 -1.62 -23.52
CA THR A 84 -4.74 -0.38 -22.85
C THR A 84 -4.49 -0.45 -21.33
N MET A 85 -4.85 -1.57 -20.71
CA MET A 85 -4.63 -1.80 -19.29
C MET A 85 -3.14 -1.81 -18.93
N MET A 86 -2.31 -2.50 -19.72
CA MET A 86 -0.85 -2.55 -19.50
C MET A 86 -0.20 -1.18 -19.68
N ALA A 87 -0.56 -0.45 -20.73
CA ALA A 87 -0.04 0.89 -20.98
C ALA A 87 -0.35 1.83 -19.81
N GLU A 88 -1.58 1.78 -19.30
CA GLU A 88 -1.96 2.69 -18.22
C GLU A 88 -1.33 2.30 -16.88
N PHE A 89 -1.19 1.00 -16.58
CA PHE A 89 -0.40 0.57 -15.43
C PHE A 89 1.08 0.97 -15.53
N LYS A 90 1.65 0.89 -16.73
CA LYS A 90 3.04 1.28 -16.97
C LYS A 90 3.26 2.75 -16.65
N LYS A 91 2.34 3.64 -17.03
CA LYS A 91 2.41 5.07 -16.72
C LYS A 91 2.56 5.35 -15.22
N TYR A 92 1.77 4.68 -14.38
CA TYR A 92 1.89 4.83 -12.92
C TYR A 92 3.19 4.25 -12.37
N SER A 93 3.68 3.13 -12.92
CA SER A 93 4.98 2.56 -12.53
C SER A 93 6.13 3.49 -12.90
N ASP A 94 6.14 4.02 -14.12
CA ASP A 94 7.16 4.95 -14.60
C ASP A 94 7.16 6.24 -13.78
N SER A 95 5.98 6.77 -13.45
CA SER A 95 5.82 7.96 -12.61
C SER A 95 6.36 7.73 -11.19
N ARG A 96 6.03 6.58 -10.57
CA ARG A 96 6.62 6.18 -9.28
C ARG A 96 8.14 6.13 -9.34
N ASP A 97 8.69 5.49 -10.37
CA ASP A 97 10.13 5.31 -10.50
C ASP A 97 10.85 6.64 -10.75
N ALA A 98 10.23 7.56 -11.47
CA ALA A 98 10.73 8.93 -11.61
C ALA A 98 10.75 9.65 -10.26
N MET A 99 9.68 9.55 -9.46
CA MET A 99 9.59 10.18 -8.13
C MET A 99 10.62 9.61 -7.13
N ILE A 100 10.92 8.31 -7.19
CA ILE A 100 11.90 7.68 -6.29
C ILE A 100 13.35 8.03 -6.69
N LYS A 101 13.59 8.32 -7.98
CA LYS A 101 14.94 8.64 -8.49
C LYS A 101 15.33 10.12 -8.31
N THR A 102 14.36 11.00 -8.07
CA THR A 102 14.58 12.43 -7.75
C THR A 102 15.00 12.62 -6.31
#